data_AF-A0A257P7P4-F1
#
_entry.id   AF-A0A257P7P4-F1
#
_cell.length_a   1.000
_cell.length_b   1.000
_cell.length_c   1.000
_cell.angle_alpha   90.00
_cell.angle_beta   90.00
_cell.angle_gamma   90.00
#
_symmetry.space_group_name_H-M   'P 1'
#
loop_
_entity.id
_entity.type
_entity.pdbx_description
1 polymer ?
#
loop_
_entity_poly.entity_id
_entity_poly.type
_entity_poly.pdbx_seq_one_letter_code
_entity_poly.pdbx_strand_id
1 'polypeptide(L)'
;MTTPPVNTLASGSIILVQVLTQNTGTFSSLTDNMGNAYTPIGGAQTYAGVGAGSYLYACVNAKGGSGQTWSLNKTPTYENNEATLFVVVLSGASALAQVTYSDAQSNNSANPLVTTGPNSIVVSFWGPADFTGSQSAPTNDYYAPAGWTRLDIGNNSLNSNSGADAWQTVPTAGTTVNPMWSAQTAINNPTSSMWLVEVRP
;
A
#
# COMPACT_ATOMS: atom_id res chain seq x y z
N MET A 1 -3.91 1.13 -16.66
CA MET A 1 -4.40 -0.06 -15.92
C MET A 1 -5.58 0.39 -15.09
N THR A 2 -6.65 -0.39 -15.02
CA THR A 2 -7.87 -0.05 -14.26
C THR A 2 -8.29 -1.24 -13.41
N THR A 3 -8.70 -0.98 -12.16
CA THR A 3 -9.21 -2.03 -11.27
C THR A 3 -10.53 -2.59 -11.78
N PRO A 4 -10.93 -3.80 -11.34
CA PRO A 4 -12.32 -4.21 -11.38
C PRO A 4 -13.24 -3.20 -10.65
N PRO A 5 -14.54 -3.15 -11.00
CA PRO A 5 -15.50 -2.29 -10.32
C PRO A 5 -15.79 -2.77 -8.90
N VAL A 6 -15.86 -1.82 -7.95
CA VAL A 6 -16.22 -2.06 -6.54
C VAL A 6 -17.39 -1.16 -6.17
N ASN A 7 -18.37 -1.69 -5.43
CA ASN A 7 -19.43 -0.88 -4.86
C ASN A 7 -18.94 -0.25 -3.55
N THR A 8 -19.00 1.08 -3.46
CA THR A 8 -18.60 1.85 -2.27
C THR A 8 -19.78 2.68 -1.75
N LEU A 9 -19.61 3.28 -0.56
CA LEU A 9 -20.58 4.27 -0.07
C LEU A 9 -20.64 5.46 -1.04
N ALA A 10 -21.83 6.05 -1.22
CA ALA A 10 -22.03 7.19 -2.12
C ALA A 10 -21.12 8.39 -1.79
N SER A 11 -20.80 8.57 -0.50
CA SER A 11 -19.84 9.57 -0.02
C SER A 11 -19.28 9.18 1.35
N GLY A 12 -18.19 9.81 1.77
CA GLY A 12 -17.72 9.79 3.17
C GLY A 12 -16.70 8.72 3.51
N SER A 13 -16.27 7.89 2.55
CA SER A 13 -15.18 6.94 2.78
C SER A 13 -13.82 7.65 2.77
N ILE A 14 -12.84 7.05 3.44
CA ILE A 14 -11.42 7.31 3.15
C ILE A 14 -10.95 6.23 2.17
N ILE A 15 -10.37 6.64 1.06
CA ILE A 15 -9.76 5.73 0.08
C ILE A 15 -8.25 5.89 0.15
N LEU A 16 -7.54 4.81 0.41
CA LEU A 16 -6.09 4.73 0.29
C LEU A 16 -5.73 4.01 -1.01
N VAL A 17 -4.76 4.55 -1.73
CA VAL A 17 -4.30 3.97 -2.99
C VAL A 17 -2.79 3.86 -2.97
N GLN A 18 -2.28 2.63 -3.05
CA GLN A 18 -0.86 2.39 -3.25
C GLN A 18 -0.59 2.10 -4.72
N VAL A 19 0.46 2.74 -5.23
CA VAL A 19 1.02 2.46 -6.54
C VAL A 19 2.42 1.91 -6.34
N LEU A 20 2.67 0.77 -6.97
CA LEU A 20 3.97 0.14 -7.03
C LEU A 20 4.45 0.14 -8.48
N THR A 21 5.71 0.51 -8.71
CA THR A 21 6.30 0.54 -10.05
C THR A 21 7.69 -0.06 -10.09
N GLN A 22 8.05 -0.64 -11.23
CA GLN A 22 9.40 -1.14 -11.49
C GLN A 22 10.47 -0.04 -11.48
N ASN A 23 10.08 1.21 -11.74
CA ASN A 23 10.97 2.37 -11.78
C ASN A 23 10.20 3.64 -11.38
N THR A 24 10.85 4.58 -10.70
CA THR A 24 10.23 5.85 -10.25
C THR A 24 9.73 6.78 -11.37
N GLY A 25 10.17 6.59 -12.62
CA GLY A 25 9.66 7.31 -13.78
C GLY A 25 8.35 6.74 -14.36
N THR A 26 7.95 5.53 -13.93
CA THR A 26 6.84 4.78 -14.54
C THR A 26 5.49 5.40 -14.25
N PHE A 27 5.27 5.90 -13.04
CA PHE A 27 3.97 6.45 -12.62
C PHE A 27 3.77 7.87 -13.18
N SER A 28 2.62 8.10 -13.82
CA SER A 28 2.24 9.43 -14.32
C SER A 28 1.07 10.02 -13.55
N SER A 29 -0.05 9.30 -13.44
CA SER A 29 -1.24 9.80 -12.72
C SER A 29 -2.13 8.69 -12.21
N LEU A 30 -2.91 9.04 -11.17
CA LEU A 30 -3.97 8.25 -10.57
C LEU A 30 -5.30 8.98 -10.77
N THR A 31 -6.31 8.25 -11.22
CA THR A 31 -7.68 8.76 -11.40
C THR A 31 -8.70 7.72 -10.96
N ASP A 32 -9.94 8.13 -10.74
CA ASP A 32 -11.07 7.22 -10.60
C ASP A 32 -12.27 7.69 -11.44
N ASN A 33 -13.25 6.81 -11.63
CA ASN A 33 -14.45 7.15 -12.41
C ASN A 33 -15.49 7.98 -11.64
N MET A 34 -15.20 8.35 -10.39
CA MET A 34 -16.06 9.18 -9.53
C MET A 34 -15.59 10.64 -9.45
N GLY A 35 -14.45 10.97 -10.09
CA GLY A 35 -13.88 12.30 -10.11
C GLY A 35 -13.33 12.74 -8.76
N ASN A 36 -12.80 11.80 -7.98
CA ASN A 36 -12.11 12.10 -6.73
C ASN A 36 -10.72 12.67 -6.97
N ALA A 37 -10.30 13.55 -6.07
CA ALA A 37 -8.94 14.06 -6.01
C ALA A 37 -8.14 13.28 -4.97
N TYR A 38 -6.93 12.88 -5.33
CA TYR A 38 -6.04 12.08 -4.51
C TYR A 38 -4.82 12.91 -4.09
N THR A 39 -4.65 13.06 -2.78
CA THR A 39 -3.51 13.76 -2.20
C THR A 39 -2.40 12.75 -1.93
N PRO A 40 -1.15 12.99 -2.38
CA PRO A 40 -0.03 12.12 -2.03
C PRO A 40 0.19 12.12 -0.52
N ILE A 41 0.42 10.93 0.04
CA ILE A 41 0.86 10.75 1.41
C ILE A 41 2.38 10.66 1.40
N GLY A 42 3.03 11.69 1.94
CA GLY A 42 4.48 11.82 1.86
C GLY A 42 4.97 12.08 0.43
N GLY A 43 6.26 11.86 0.21
CA GLY A 43 6.87 11.92 -1.12
C GLY A 43 6.83 10.57 -1.83
N ALA A 44 7.22 10.57 -3.10
CA ALA A 44 7.56 9.32 -3.80
C ALA A 44 8.68 8.62 -3.03
N GLN A 45 8.47 7.36 -2.67
CA GLN A 45 9.47 6.53 -2.01
C GLN A 45 10.03 5.50 -2.97
N THR A 46 11.17 4.94 -2.59
CA THR A 46 11.78 3.83 -3.32
C THR A 46 11.91 2.61 -2.45
N TYR A 47 11.76 1.46 -3.08
CA TYR A 47 12.20 0.22 -2.47
C TYR A 47 13.71 0.32 -2.26
N ALA A 48 14.18 -0.18 -1.12
CA ALA A 48 15.58 -0.07 -0.82
C ALA A 48 16.45 -0.78 -1.88
N GLY A 49 17.59 -0.16 -2.17
CA GLY A 49 18.63 -0.69 -3.04
C GLY A 49 18.33 -0.79 -4.54
N VAL A 50 17.09 -0.51 -5.00
CA VAL A 50 16.70 -0.90 -6.38
C VAL A 50 15.96 0.16 -7.20
N GLY A 51 15.57 1.30 -6.63
CA GLY A 51 14.97 2.41 -7.39
C GLY A 51 13.59 2.13 -8.01
N ALA A 52 12.94 1.03 -7.63
CA ALA A 52 11.51 0.80 -7.84
C ALA A 52 10.70 1.83 -7.04
N GLY A 53 9.54 2.26 -7.54
CA GLY A 53 8.75 3.33 -6.95
C GLY A 53 7.59 2.82 -6.08
N SER A 54 7.45 3.38 -4.89
CA SER A 54 6.34 3.14 -3.95
C SER A 54 5.67 4.48 -3.64
N TYR A 55 4.42 4.62 -4.07
CA TYR A 55 3.65 5.85 -3.91
C TYR A 55 2.37 5.52 -3.15
N LEU A 56 1.98 6.44 -2.28
CA LEU A 56 0.77 6.30 -1.50
C LEU A 56 -0.06 7.56 -1.63
N TYR A 57 -1.36 7.39 -1.82
CA TYR A 57 -2.32 8.46 -2.00
C TYR A 57 -3.52 8.24 -1.10
N ALA A 58 -4.18 9.33 -0.74
CA ALA A 58 -5.47 9.27 -0.08
C ALA A 58 -6.49 10.24 -0.69
N CYS A 59 -7.75 9.81 -0.65
CA CYS A 59 -8.91 10.68 -0.81
C CYS A 59 -9.75 10.58 0.47
N VAL A 60 -9.88 11.69 1.19
CA VAL A 60 -10.72 11.79 2.39
C VAL A 60 -12.08 12.33 1.99
N ASN A 61 -13.15 11.78 2.57
CA ASN A 61 -14.53 12.10 2.20
C ASN A 61 -14.79 11.86 0.69
N ALA A 62 -14.32 10.72 0.19
CA ALA A 62 -14.41 10.36 -1.20
C ALA A 62 -15.87 10.23 -1.65
N LYS A 63 -16.14 10.65 -2.89
CA LYS A 63 -17.34 10.26 -3.64
C LYS A 63 -17.24 8.79 -4.00
N GLY A 64 -18.37 8.10 -4.05
CA GLY A 64 -18.41 6.70 -4.42
C GLY A 64 -19.77 6.31 -4.95
N GLY A 65 -20.05 5.02 -4.92
CA GLY A 65 -21.29 4.45 -5.42
C GLY A 65 -21.06 3.12 -6.13
N SER A 66 -22.02 2.72 -6.95
CA SER A 66 -21.90 1.46 -7.67
C SER A 66 -20.84 1.52 -8.76
N GLY A 67 -20.02 0.48 -8.83
CA GLY A 67 -19.05 0.30 -9.90
C GLY A 67 -17.92 1.32 -9.93
N GLN A 68 -17.44 1.77 -8.76
CA GLN A 68 -16.25 2.61 -8.68
C GLN A 68 -15.01 1.83 -9.17
N THR A 69 -14.18 2.48 -9.97
CA THR A 69 -12.94 1.93 -10.53
C THR A 69 -11.81 2.94 -10.41
N TRP A 70 -10.60 2.47 -10.17
CA TRP A 70 -9.40 3.31 -10.11
C TRP A 70 -8.48 2.98 -11.28
N SER A 71 -7.87 4.00 -11.84
CA SER A 71 -6.97 3.87 -12.99
C SER A 71 -5.61 4.50 -12.71
N LEU A 72 -4.57 3.71 -12.97
CA LEU A 72 -3.19 4.15 -13.04
C LEU A 72 -2.78 4.36 -14.50
N ASN A 73 -2.22 5.53 -14.78
CA ASN A 73 -1.60 5.87 -16.05
C ASN A 73 -0.09 5.82 -15.91
N LYS A 74 0.57 5.14 -16.86
CA LYS A 74 2.02 5.11 -16.94
C LYS A 74 2.53 6.26 -17.81
N THR A 75 3.73 6.73 -17.52
CA THR A 75 4.47 7.64 -18.39
C THR A 75 4.74 6.93 -19.73
N PRO A 76 4.52 7.58 -20.89
CA PRO A 76 4.64 6.92 -22.21
C PRO A 76 5.98 6.20 -22.45
N THR A 77 7.09 6.75 -21.96
CA THR A 77 8.43 6.14 -22.10
C THR A 77 8.63 4.86 -21.28
N TYR A 78 7.70 4.54 -20.38
CA TYR A 78 7.77 3.40 -19.46
C TYR A 78 6.52 2.53 -19.53
N GLU A 79 5.79 2.54 -20.65
CA GLU A 79 4.52 1.80 -20.82
C GLU A 79 4.66 0.29 -20.55
N ASN A 80 5.82 -0.27 -20.88
CA ASN A 80 6.15 -1.68 -20.70
C ASN A 80 6.67 -2.04 -19.30
N ASN A 81 6.99 -1.05 -18.46
CA ASN A 81 7.44 -1.31 -17.09
C ASN A 81 6.30 -1.88 -16.26
N GLU A 82 6.61 -2.77 -15.32
CA GLU A 82 5.62 -3.25 -14.37
C GLU A 82 5.08 -2.11 -13.49
N ALA A 83 3.76 -2.11 -13.29
CA ALA A 83 3.10 -1.26 -12.31
C ALA A 83 1.86 -1.96 -11.76
N THR A 84 1.62 -1.79 -10.46
CA THR A 84 0.50 -2.41 -9.74
C THR A 84 -0.21 -1.35 -8.92
N LEU A 85 -1.53 -1.51 -8.79
CA LEU A 85 -2.42 -0.58 -8.11
C LEU A 85 -3.23 -1.34 -7.05
N PHE A 86 -3.14 -0.89 -5.79
CA PHE A 86 -3.91 -1.42 -4.67
C PHE A 86 -4.78 -0.34 -4.08
N VAL A 87 -6.02 -0.69 -3.76
CA VAL A 87 -7.03 0.24 -3.26
C VAL A 87 -7.65 -0.32 -1.99
N VAL A 88 -7.66 0.48 -0.92
CA VAL A 88 -8.38 0.18 0.33
C VAL A 88 -9.46 1.23 0.53
N VAL A 89 -10.70 0.78 0.67
CA VAL A 89 -11.85 1.65 0.95
C VAL A 89 -12.25 1.47 2.41
N LEU A 90 -12.05 2.51 3.21
CA LEU A 90 -12.39 2.53 4.64
C LEU A 90 -13.73 3.25 4.82
N SER A 91 -14.80 2.46 4.90
CA SER A 91 -16.14 2.95 5.22
C SER A 91 -16.24 3.27 6.71
N GLY A 92 -16.74 4.47 7.04
CA GLY A 92 -16.91 4.89 8.43
C GLY A 92 -15.64 5.42 9.12
N ALA A 93 -14.54 5.57 8.38
CA ALA A 93 -13.36 6.27 8.88
C ALA A 93 -13.55 7.79 8.79
N SER A 94 -13.11 8.53 9.81
CA SER A 94 -13.27 9.99 9.89
C SER A 94 -12.01 10.77 9.51
N ALA A 95 -10.82 10.20 9.73
CA ALA A 95 -9.58 10.91 9.50
C ALA A 95 -8.38 9.99 9.25
N LEU A 96 -7.44 10.48 8.45
CA LEU A 96 -6.06 9.99 8.46
C LEU A 96 -5.34 10.54 9.68
N ALA A 97 -4.38 9.79 10.19
CA ALA A 97 -3.54 10.20 11.29
C ALA A 97 -2.06 9.94 10.96
N GLN A 98 -1.37 9.12 11.74
CA GLN A 98 0.05 8.86 11.52
C GLN A 98 0.32 8.03 10.28
N VAL A 99 1.46 8.29 9.65
CA VAL A 99 1.98 7.49 8.55
C VAL A 99 3.47 7.29 8.75
N THR A 100 3.94 6.08 8.47
CA THR A 100 5.38 5.79 8.44
C THR A 100 5.75 5.02 7.20
N TYR A 101 7.01 5.11 6.83
CA TYR A 101 7.61 4.37 5.73
C TYR A 101 8.88 3.67 6.21
N SER A 102 9.10 2.45 5.76
CA SER A 102 10.38 1.77 5.93
C SER A 102 10.76 0.97 4.70
N ASP A 103 12.02 1.10 4.30
CA ASP A 103 12.65 0.31 3.25
C ASP A 103 13.84 -0.52 3.78
N ALA A 104 14.25 -0.36 5.04
CA ALA A 104 15.55 -0.85 5.53
C ALA A 104 15.61 -2.29 6.09
N GLN A 105 14.56 -2.82 6.75
CA GLN A 105 14.54 -4.21 7.27
C GLN A 105 13.15 -4.62 7.79
N SER A 106 12.82 -5.91 7.76
CA SER A 106 11.61 -6.40 8.43
C SER A 106 11.65 -6.11 9.92
N ASN A 107 10.53 -5.70 10.52
CA ASN A 107 10.41 -5.34 11.94
C ASN A 107 11.29 -4.16 12.34
N ASN A 108 11.42 -3.15 11.46
CA ASN A 108 12.30 -1.99 11.71
C ASN A 108 11.80 -1.09 12.84
N SER A 109 12.27 -1.33 14.06
CA SER A 109 11.92 -0.54 15.25
C SER A 109 12.45 0.89 15.23
N ALA A 110 13.25 1.29 14.24
CA ALA A 110 13.68 2.68 14.07
C ALA A 110 12.61 3.56 13.41
N ASN A 111 11.63 2.97 12.70
CA ASN A 111 10.55 3.70 12.04
C ASN A 111 9.16 3.17 12.44
N PRO A 112 8.82 3.09 13.74
CA PRO A 112 7.51 2.63 14.16
C PRO A 112 6.43 3.69 13.93
N LEU A 113 5.21 3.23 13.64
CA LEU A 113 4.02 4.06 13.74
C LEU A 113 3.52 4.07 15.19
N VAL A 114 3.34 5.25 15.77
CA VAL A 114 2.71 5.39 17.10
C VAL A 114 1.30 5.93 16.90
N THR A 115 0.29 5.12 17.21
CA THR A 115 -1.12 5.52 17.03
C THR A 115 -1.48 6.74 17.88
N THR A 116 -2.36 7.58 17.38
CA THR A 116 -2.79 8.83 18.01
C THR A 116 -4.19 8.76 18.59
N GLY A 117 -5.01 7.81 18.13
CA GLY A 117 -6.38 7.61 18.59
C GLY A 117 -6.63 6.21 19.17
N PRO A 118 -7.60 6.05 20.07
CA PRO A 118 -8.13 4.74 20.41
C PRO A 118 -8.96 4.20 19.23
N ASN A 119 -9.06 2.88 19.15
CA ASN A 119 -9.78 2.16 18.10
C ASN A 119 -9.35 2.54 16.67
N SER A 120 -8.12 3.01 16.49
CA SER A 120 -7.57 3.28 15.16
C SER A 120 -7.44 1.97 14.37
N ILE A 121 -7.56 2.07 13.05
CA ILE A 121 -7.14 1.03 12.12
C ILE A 121 -5.74 1.37 11.65
N VAL A 122 -4.83 0.39 11.67
CA VAL A 122 -3.54 0.51 11.00
C VAL A 122 -3.56 -0.40 9.79
N VAL A 123 -3.36 0.18 8.60
CA VAL A 123 -3.27 -0.54 7.33
C VAL A 123 -1.80 -0.59 6.92
N SER A 124 -1.32 -1.77 6.57
CA SER A 124 0.00 -1.97 5.98
C SER A 124 -0.09 -1.99 4.46
N PHE A 125 0.95 -1.43 3.82
CA PHE A 125 1.15 -1.50 2.39
C PHE A 125 2.59 -1.90 2.10
N TRP A 126 2.79 -3.19 1.90
CA TRP A 126 4.04 -3.79 1.53
C TRP A 126 4.33 -3.54 0.05
N GLY A 127 5.59 -3.71 -0.33
CA GLY A 127 6.03 -3.81 -1.70
C GLY A 127 7.32 -4.61 -1.68
N PRO A 128 7.35 -5.87 -2.14
CA PRO A 128 8.59 -6.60 -2.32
C PRO A 128 9.33 -6.08 -3.56
N ALA A 129 10.60 -5.73 -3.42
CA ALA A 129 11.40 -5.33 -4.56
C ALA A 129 11.91 -6.57 -5.29
N ASP A 130 11.41 -6.69 -6.52
CA ASP A 130 11.81 -7.64 -7.53
C ASP A 130 12.86 -6.99 -8.45
N PHE A 131 14.10 -6.89 -7.97
CA PHE A 131 15.20 -6.48 -8.84
C PHE A 131 16.15 -7.66 -9.01
N THR A 132 16.09 -8.28 -10.20
CA THR A 132 17.16 -9.09 -10.83
C THR A 132 17.30 -10.59 -10.53
N GLY A 133 16.27 -11.34 -10.11
CA GLY A 133 16.48 -12.80 -9.98
C GLY A 133 15.34 -13.73 -9.60
N SER A 134 14.10 -13.25 -9.48
CA SER A 134 12.97 -14.07 -8.98
C SER A 134 12.49 -15.18 -9.92
N GLN A 135 13.12 -15.39 -11.10
CA GLN A 135 12.93 -16.62 -11.88
C GLN A 135 13.12 -17.90 -11.04
N SER A 136 13.84 -17.82 -9.91
CA SER A 136 14.06 -18.94 -9.00
C SER A 136 13.11 -19.04 -7.78
N ALA A 137 12.29 -18.03 -7.47
CA ALA A 137 11.42 -18.05 -6.28
C ALA A 137 10.14 -17.20 -6.43
N PRO A 138 9.18 -17.62 -7.28
CA PRO A 138 7.90 -16.94 -7.51
C PRO A 138 6.92 -16.99 -6.31
N THR A 139 7.37 -17.36 -5.11
CA THR A 139 6.52 -17.66 -3.95
C THR A 139 6.98 -16.93 -2.69
N ASN A 140 7.59 -15.75 -2.78
CA ASN A 140 7.85 -14.98 -1.57
C ASN A 140 6.59 -14.23 -1.10
N ASP A 141 5.56 -15.01 -0.76
CA ASP A 141 4.27 -14.49 -0.35
C ASP A 141 4.37 -13.73 0.97
N TYR A 142 3.58 -12.67 1.08
CA TYR A 142 3.35 -11.99 2.33
C TYR A 142 2.52 -12.85 3.28
N TYR A 143 2.95 -12.89 4.54
CA TYR A 143 2.13 -13.36 5.66
C TYR A 143 1.85 -12.20 6.62
N ALA A 144 0.55 -12.01 6.90
CA ALA A 144 0.12 -11.05 7.91
C ALA A 144 0.63 -11.47 9.28
N PRO A 145 1.22 -10.55 10.07
CA PRO A 145 1.62 -10.84 11.44
C PRO A 145 0.43 -11.31 12.29
N ALA A 146 0.71 -12.03 13.38
CA ALA A 146 -0.33 -12.45 14.31
C ALA A 146 -1.16 -11.23 14.81
N GLY A 147 -2.49 -11.37 14.77
CA GLY A 147 -3.42 -10.29 15.14
C GLY A 147 -3.82 -9.36 13.99
N TRP A 148 -3.18 -9.49 12.82
CA TRP A 148 -3.56 -8.75 11.61
C TRP A 148 -4.49 -9.56 10.72
N THR A 149 -5.39 -8.87 10.04
CA THR A 149 -6.23 -9.42 8.99
C THR A 149 -5.56 -9.20 7.64
N ARG A 150 -5.23 -10.29 6.94
CA ARG A 150 -4.68 -10.24 5.58
C ARG A 150 -5.72 -9.70 4.60
N LEU A 151 -5.26 -8.85 3.69
CA LEU A 151 -6.01 -8.30 2.56
C LEU A 151 -5.62 -9.01 1.25
N ASP A 152 -6.08 -8.46 0.12
CA ASP A 152 -5.79 -9.00 -1.20
C ASP A 152 -4.30 -8.91 -1.56
N ILE A 153 -3.85 -9.82 -2.42
CA ILE A 153 -2.49 -9.85 -2.96
C ILE A 153 -2.57 -9.88 -4.49
N GLY A 154 -1.73 -9.08 -5.15
CA GLY A 154 -1.58 -9.06 -6.59
C GLY A 154 -0.41 -9.92 -7.06
N ASN A 155 -0.60 -11.24 -7.13
CA ASN A 155 0.41 -12.15 -7.66
C ASN A 155 0.43 -12.11 -9.20
N ASN A 156 1.61 -12.12 -9.80
CA ASN A 156 1.80 -12.41 -11.22
C ASN A 156 2.58 -13.75 -11.40
N SER A 157 2.87 -14.15 -12.63
CA SER A 157 3.55 -15.43 -12.92
C SER A 157 5.02 -15.50 -12.44
N LEU A 158 5.59 -14.39 -11.98
CA LEU A 158 6.99 -14.20 -11.64
C LEU A 158 7.19 -13.73 -10.18
N ASN A 159 6.21 -13.04 -9.58
CA ASN A 159 6.34 -12.43 -8.26
C ASN A 159 4.99 -12.24 -7.52
N SER A 160 5.08 -12.04 -6.21
CA SER A 160 3.96 -11.68 -5.34
C SER A 160 3.99 -10.20 -5.03
N ASN A 161 3.49 -9.33 -5.92
CA ASN A 161 3.31 -7.93 -5.56
C ASN A 161 2.14 -7.83 -4.58
N SER A 162 2.43 -7.74 -3.29
CA SER A 162 1.39 -7.48 -2.29
C SER A 162 1.50 -6.03 -1.93
N GLY A 163 0.47 -5.26 -2.26
CA GLY A 163 0.24 -3.94 -1.70
C GLY A 163 -1.10 -3.93 -0.99
N ALA A 164 -1.31 -3.00 -0.05
CA ALA A 164 -2.44 -3.06 0.89
C ALA A 164 -2.59 -4.44 1.53
N ASP A 165 -1.54 -4.93 2.20
CA ASP A 165 -1.34 -6.35 2.51
C ASP A 165 -2.09 -6.85 3.76
N ALA A 166 -2.30 -5.98 4.74
CA ALA A 166 -3.03 -6.32 5.96
C ALA A 166 -3.55 -5.09 6.71
N TRP A 167 -4.42 -5.32 7.69
CA TRP A 167 -4.80 -4.31 8.66
C TRP A 167 -5.01 -4.91 10.05
N GLN A 168 -4.96 -4.05 11.07
CA GLN A 168 -5.36 -4.39 12.44
C GLN A 168 -6.12 -3.23 13.09
N THR A 169 -6.98 -3.56 14.05
CA THR A 169 -7.54 -2.55 14.96
C THR A 169 -6.62 -2.40 16.17
N VAL A 170 -6.33 -1.15 16.51
CA VAL A 170 -5.51 -0.76 17.66
C VAL A 170 -6.42 -0.07 18.68
N PRO A 171 -6.78 -0.74 19.80
CA PRO A 171 -7.78 -0.22 20.72
C PRO A 171 -7.30 0.98 21.53
N THR A 172 -5.99 1.11 21.75
CA THR A 172 -5.40 2.09 22.66
C THR A 172 -4.51 3.05 21.91
N ALA A 173 -4.74 4.36 22.08
CA ALA A 173 -3.84 5.40 21.57
C ALA A 173 -2.44 5.26 22.17
N GLY A 174 -1.40 5.69 21.45
CA GLY A 174 -0.01 5.58 21.86
C GLY A 174 0.58 4.18 21.69
N THR A 175 -0.16 3.25 21.09
CA THR A 175 0.37 1.92 20.76
C THR A 175 1.35 2.04 19.60
N THR A 176 2.56 1.49 19.82
CA THR A 176 3.62 1.40 18.82
C THR A 176 3.41 0.18 17.93
N VAL A 177 3.37 0.40 16.62
CA VAL A 177 3.29 -0.63 15.58
C VAL A 177 4.55 -0.54 14.73
N ASN A 178 5.37 -1.59 14.77
CA ASN A 178 6.55 -1.66 13.92
C ASN A 178 6.16 -2.02 12.47
N PRO A 179 6.91 -1.57 11.46
CA PRO A 179 6.78 -2.07 10.10
C PRO A 179 7.17 -3.55 10.10
N MET A 180 6.19 -4.43 10.03
CA MET A 180 6.41 -5.88 10.01
C MET A 180 6.06 -6.41 8.63
N TRP A 181 7.02 -7.03 7.97
CA TRP A 181 6.73 -7.89 6.82
C TRP A 181 7.38 -9.23 7.05
N SER A 182 6.59 -10.28 6.88
CA SER A 182 7.09 -11.64 6.85
C SER A 182 6.85 -12.17 5.45
N ALA A 183 7.93 -12.62 4.85
CA ALA A 183 7.94 -13.18 3.52
C ALA A 183 8.28 -14.67 3.65
N GLN A 184 7.68 -15.54 2.83
CA GLN A 184 7.89 -16.99 2.88
C GLN A 184 9.37 -17.40 2.96
N THR A 185 10.24 -16.64 2.28
CA THR A 185 11.70 -16.74 2.36
C THR A 185 12.25 -15.46 2.96
N ALA A 186 13.16 -15.60 3.93
CA ALA A 186 13.77 -14.46 4.60
C ALA A 186 14.41 -13.49 3.60
N ILE A 187 13.95 -12.24 3.62
CA ILE A 187 14.49 -11.14 2.82
C ILE A 187 15.68 -10.57 3.61
N ASN A 188 16.88 -11.07 3.32
CA ASN A 188 18.12 -10.69 4.03
C ASN A 188 18.78 -9.42 3.48
N ASN A 189 18.26 -8.87 2.37
CA ASN A 189 18.69 -7.60 1.78
C ASN A 189 17.46 -6.70 1.69
N PRO A 190 17.48 -5.44 2.13
CA PRO A 190 16.37 -4.53 1.97
C PRO A 190 16.11 -4.26 0.49
N THR A 191 15.32 -5.14 -0.11
CA THR A 191 14.65 -4.97 -1.39
C THR A 191 13.18 -5.01 -1.06
N SER A 192 12.70 -4.17 -0.16
CA SER A 192 11.28 -4.08 0.17
C SER A 192 10.94 -2.66 0.60
N SER A 193 9.66 -2.38 0.63
CA SER A 193 9.10 -1.17 1.17
C SER A 193 7.87 -1.52 2.01
N MET A 194 7.59 -0.70 3.01
CA MET A 194 6.41 -0.83 3.84
C MET A 194 5.92 0.55 4.22
N TRP A 195 4.66 0.83 3.92
CA TRP A 195 3.94 1.92 4.56
C TRP A 195 3.07 1.37 5.68
N LEU A 196 3.00 2.10 6.79
CA LEU A 196 1.93 1.94 7.76
C LEU A 196 1.10 3.22 7.78
N VAL A 197 -0.22 3.08 7.73
CA VAL A 197 -1.17 4.20 7.76
C VAL A 197 -2.15 3.99 8.90
N GLU A 198 -2.17 4.95 9.83
CA GLU A 198 -3.22 5.05 10.83
C GLU A 198 -4.44 5.78 10.25
N VAL A 199 -5.60 5.17 10.45
CA VAL A 199 -6.91 5.71 10.11
C VAL A 199 -7.77 5.66 11.36
N ARG A 200 -8.43 6.77 11.68
CA ARG A 200 -9.30 6.88 12.85
C ARG A 200 -10.77 6.69 12.47
N PRO A 201 -11.58 6.05 13.33
CA PRO A 201 -13.03 6.02 13.20
C PRO A 201 -13.64 7.41 13.33
#